data_AF-A0A2E4GNI7-F1
#
_entry.id   AF-A0A2E4GNI7-F1
#
_cell.length_a   1.000
_cell.length_b   1.000
_cell.length_c   1.000
_cell.angle_alpha   90.00
_cell.angle_beta   90.00
_cell.angle_gamma   90.00
#
_symmetry.space_group_name_H-M   'P 1'
#
loop_
_entity.id
_entity.type
_entity.pdbx_description
1 polymer ?
#
loop_
_entity_poly.entity_id
_entity_poly.type
_entity_poly.pdbx_seq_one_letter_code
_entity_poly.pdbx_strand_id
1 'polypeptide(L)'
;MISIEDFVEDIVGKAMRGYKISVQELAAKSGASSTSIAELLEGKVDESTITSIAPHLNLDSESLIIAGRKSWYPEPVNVKGLKMYNTKWADMYVNAYLIWDSSEGIAAAFDTGANSEQLIETVRLNDLTLESIYLTHTHTDHIADLARLQSSFPSIRVYVSKKEPIEGAKLIGNEHNFSIGNLSVQSHLTWGHSKGGLTYVINGLERPIAIVGDALFAGSMGGGMVSYMDALKTNRQYIFTLPDHTVICPGHGPMSSIGEEKKNNPFYPEFKNN
;
A
#
# COMPACT_ATOMS: atom_id res chain seq x y z
N MET A 1 -17.59 2.94 4.85
CA MET A 1 -16.25 2.67 5.40
C MET A 1 -15.58 1.69 4.45
N ILE A 2 -14.34 1.95 4.02
CA ILE A 2 -13.61 1.09 3.06
C ILE A 2 -13.18 -0.18 3.78
N SER A 3 -13.36 -1.37 3.19
CA SER A 3 -12.94 -2.63 3.83
C SER A 3 -11.43 -2.69 3.99
N ILE A 4 -10.95 -3.32 5.06
CA ILE A 4 -9.56 -3.82 5.11
C ILE A 4 -9.35 -4.77 3.93
N GLU A 5 -8.16 -4.71 3.33
CA GLU A 5 -7.80 -5.50 2.16
C GLU A 5 -7.57 -6.97 2.50
N ASP A 6 -6.76 -7.24 3.52
CA ASP A 6 -6.34 -8.58 3.88
C ASP A 6 -6.84 -9.00 5.25
N PHE A 7 -7.24 -10.27 5.35
CA PHE A 7 -7.51 -10.91 6.63
C PHE A 7 -6.44 -11.96 6.97
N VAL A 8 -6.65 -12.70 8.07
CA VAL A 8 -5.65 -13.63 8.61
C VAL A 8 -5.24 -14.70 7.60
N GLU A 9 -6.19 -15.19 6.80
CA GLU A 9 -5.99 -16.16 5.73
C GLU A 9 -5.02 -15.63 4.66
N ASP A 10 -5.15 -14.35 4.29
CA ASP A 10 -4.30 -13.70 3.29
C ASP A 10 -2.91 -13.46 3.85
N ILE A 11 -2.82 -12.96 5.09
CA ILE A 11 -1.56 -12.67 5.77
C ILE A 11 -0.73 -13.95 5.93
N VAL A 12 -1.34 -15.01 6.46
CA VAL A 12 -0.69 -16.33 6.63
C VAL A 12 -0.34 -16.91 5.28
N GLY A 13 -1.26 -16.86 4.31
CA GLY A 13 -1.02 -17.35 2.95
C GLY A 13 0.14 -16.63 2.26
N LYS A 14 0.26 -15.31 2.41
CA LYS A 14 1.36 -14.50 1.88
C LYS A 14 2.70 -14.91 2.51
N ALA A 15 2.75 -15.04 3.83
CA ALA A 15 3.97 -15.46 4.51
C ALA A 15 4.39 -16.88 4.12
N MET A 16 3.45 -17.84 4.09
CA MET A 16 3.72 -19.21 3.66
C MET A 16 4.26 -19.28 2.22
N ARG A 17 3.63 -18.56 1.27
CA ARG A 17 4.12 -18.46 -0.11
C ARG A 17 5.51 -17.83 -0.17
N GLY A 18 5.73 -16.76 0.60
CA GLY A 18 7.00 -16.03 0.67
C GLY A 18 8.16 -16.87 1.19
N TYR A 19 7.94 -17.63 2.26
CA TYR A 19 8.93 -18.55 2.83
C TYR A 19 8.96 -19.93 2.15
N LYS A 20 8.04 -20.19 1.21
CA LYS A 20 7.85 -21.48 0.52
C LYS A 20 7.60 -22.65 1.48
N ILE A 21 6.86 -22.38 2.55
CA ILE A 21 6.52 -23.36 3.58
C ILE A 21 5.14 -23.96 3.26
N SER A 22 5.07 -25.29 3.19
CA SER A 22 3.81 -26.02 3.01
C SER A 22 3.02 -26.12 4.32
N VAL A 23 1.72 -26.45 4.25
CA VAL A 23 0.90 -26.73 5.44
C VAL A 23 1.52 -27.84 6.30
N GLN A 24 2.02 -28.91 5.67
CA GLN A 24 2.62 -30.04 6.38
C GLN A 24 3.93 -29.65 7.07
N GLU A 25 4.76 -28.85 6.40
CA GLU A 25 5.99 -28.34 7.01
C GLU A 25 5.69 -27.39 8.17
N LEU A 26 4.72 -26.48 8.03
CA LEU A 26 4.34 -25.56 9.09
C LEU A 26 3.76 -26.29 10.30
N ALA A 27 2.92 -27.31 10.07
CA ALA A 27 2.41 -28.18 11.12
C ALA A 27 3.54 -28.89 11.88
N ALA A 28 4.51 -29.45 11.16
CA ALA A 28 5.66 -30.11 11.77
C ALA A 28 6.54 -29.17 12.60
N LYS A 29 6.70 -27.90 12.19
CA LYS A 29 7.49 -26.91 12.93
C LYS A 29 6.78 -26.36 14.16
N SER A 30 5.48 -26.08 14.03
CA SER A 30 4.68 -25.41 15.06
C SER A 30 4.04 -26.35 16.07
N GLY A 31 3.90 -27.64 15.74
CA GLY A 31 3.10 -28.59 16.53
C GLY A 31 1.59 -28.43 16.34
N ALA A 32 1.12 -27.46 15.54
CA ALA A 32 -0.28 -27.32 15.18
C ALA A 32 -0.71 -28.42 14.20
N SER A 33 -2.00 -28.77 14.19
CA SER A 33 -2.51 -29.75 13.23
C SER A 33 -2.58 -29.17 11.82
N SER A 34 -2.29 -29.98 10.81
CA SER A 34 -2.43 -29.56 9.40
C SER A 34 -3.86 -29.15 9.06
N THR A 35 -4.86 -29.76 9.71
CA THR A 35 -6.28 -29.40 9.55
C THR A 35 -6.55 -27.99 10.06
N SER A 36 -6.08 -27.66 11.26
CA SER A 36 -6.26 -26.31 11.85
C SER A 36 -5.60 -25.23 11.00
N ILE A 37 -4.43 -25.50 10.43
CA ILE A 37 -3.76 -24.56 9.51
C ILE A 37 -4.55 -24.41 8.21
N ALA A 38 -5.07 -25.50 7.64
CA ALA A 38 -5.90 -25.43 6.43
C ALA A 38 -7.20 -24.66 6.67
N GLU A 39 -7.85 -24.88 7.81
CA GLU A 39 -9.03 -24.14 8.24
C GLU A 39 -8.75 -22.64 8.43
N LEU A 40 -7.59 -22.29 8.98
CA LEU A 40 -7.14 -20.89 9.09
C LEU A 40 -6.96 -20.22 7.73
N LEU A 41 -6.42 -20.95 6.74
CA LEU A 41 -6.30 -20.48 5.36
C LEU A 41 -7.66 -20.35 4.63
N GLU A 42 -8.73 -20.87 5.22
CA GLU A 42 -10.13 -20.67 4.79
C GLU A 42 -10.86 -19.61 5.64
N GLY A 43 -10.13 -18.89 6.52
CA GLY A 43 -10.66 -17.81 7.36
C GLY A 43 -11.24 -18.25 8.71
N LYS A 44 -11.11 -19.53 9.10
CA LYS A 44 -11.52 -19.99 10.44
C LYS A 44 -10.45 -19.67 11.46
N VAL A 45 -10.80 -18.82 12.43
CA VAL A 45 -9.84 -18.29 13.39
C VAL A 45 -9.74 -19.20 14.62
N ASP A 46 -8.55 -19.71 14.87
CA ASP A 46 -8.16 -20.34 16.14
C ASP A 46 -6.88 -19.69 16.66
N GLU A 47 -6.99 -19.02 17.81
CA GLU A 47 -5.89 -18.25 18.38
C GLU A 47 -4.73 -19.13 18.84
N SER A 48 -5.01 -20.37 19.25
CA SER A 48 -3.97 -21.32 19.66
C SER A 48 -3.11 -21.72 18.46
N THR A 49 -3.75 -21.97 17.30
CA THR A 49 -3.08 -22.22 16.02
C THR A 49 -2.29 -21.00 15.58
N ILE A 50 -2.88 -19.80 15.60
CA ILE A 50 -2.19 -18.55 15.25
C ILE A 50 -0.93 -18.36 16.08
N THR A 51 -1.04 -18.47 17.40
CA THR A 51 0.08 -18.32 18.35
C THR A 51 1.20 -19.31 18.06
N SER A 52 0.84 -20.54 17.69
CA SER A 52 1.80 -21.60 17.40
C SER A 52 2.52 -21.39 16.07
N ILE A 53 1.83 -20.91 15.02
CA ILE A 53 2.43 -20.80 13.67
C ILE A 53 3.19 -19.49 13.43
N ALA A 54 2.77 -18.39 14.06
CA ALA A 54 3.27 -17.05 13.73
C ALA A 54 4.80 -16.91 13.83
N PRO A 55 5.49 -17.44 14.87
CA PRO A 55 6.96 -17.36 14.96
C PRO A 55 7.68 -18.07 13.80
N HIS A 56 7.10 -19.13 13.25
CA HIS A 56 7.67 -19.88 12.12
C HIS A 56 7.45 -19.20 10.77
N LEU A 57 6.58 -18.20 10.73
CA LEU A 57 6.32 -17.34 9.59
C LEU A 57 6.90 -15.94 9.77
N ASN A 58 7.68 -15.71 10.85
CA ASN A 58 8.20 -14.40 11.23
C ASN A 58 7.10 -13.31 11.29
N LEU A 59 5.94 -13.70 11.83
CA LEU A 59 4.81 -12.82 12.06
C LEU A 59 4.67 -12.53 13.55
N ASP A 60 4.21 -11.34 13.89
CA ASP A 60 3.79 -10.99 15.25
C ASP A 60 2.46 -11.69 15.59
N SER A 61 2.46 -12.50 16.65
CA SER A 61 1.29 -13.30 17.05
C SER A 61 0.10 -12.43 17.48
N GLU A 62 0.35 -11.36 18.24
CA GLU A 62 -0.73 -10.50 18.77
C GLU A 62 -1.45 -9.75 17.66
N SER A 63 -0.68 -9.15 16.75
CA SER A 63 -1.21 -8.49 15.55
C SER A 63 -1.99 -9.47 14.66
N LEU A 64 -1.52 -10.71 14.54
CA LEU A 64 -2.22 -11.73 13.74
C LEU A 64 -3.53 -12.17 14.39
N ILE A 65 -3.59 -12.24 15.73
CA ILE A 65 -4.84 -12.46 16.48
C ILE A 65 -5.80 -11.29 16.30
N ILE A 66 -5.32 -10.04 16.34
CA ILE A 66 -6.13 -8.84 16.06
C ILE A 66 -6.75 -8.90 14.66
N ALA A 67 -5.95 -9.28 13.65
CA ALA A 67 -6.42 -9.46 12.28
C ALA A 67 -7.50 -10.57 12.20
N GLY A 68 -7.27 -11.72 12.85
CA GLY A 68 -8.25 -12.82 12.92
C GLY A 68 -9.55 -12.40 13.59
N ARG A 69 -9.49 -11.68 14.72
CA ARG A 69 -10.67 -11.17 15.42
C ARG A 69 -11.36 -10.02 14.67
N LYS A 70 -10.72 -9.44 13.64
CA LYS A 70 -11.16 -8.22 12.95
C LYS A 70 -11.44 -7.08 13.95
N SER A 71 -10.61 -6.98 14.99
CA SER A 71 -10.86 -6.10 16.14
C SER A 71 -10.14 -4.74 16.04
N TRP A 72 -9.50 -4.45 14.91
CA TRP A 72 -8.85 -3.19 14.63
C TRP A 72 -9.23 -2.68 13.24
N TYR A 73 -9.36 -1.36 13.13
CA TYR A 73 -9.53 -0.61 11.90
C TYR A 73 -8.77 0.71 12.06
N PRO A 74 -8.07 1.22 11.04
CA PRO A 74 -7.34 2.48 11.14
C PRO A 74 -8.23 3.66 11.48
N GLU A 75 -7.70 4.63 12.21
CA GLU A 75 -8.39 5.88 12.48
C GLU A 75 -8.62 6.66 11.17
N PRO A 76 -9.78 7.34 11.01
CA PRO A 76 -10.05 8.13 9.82
C PRO A 76 -8.98 9.20 9.57
N VAL A 77 -8.42 9.19 8.37
CA VAL A 77 -7.45 10.21 7.95
C VAL A 77 -8.17 11.35 7.24
N ASN A 78 -7.95 12.57 7.72
CA ASN A 78 -8.34 13.80 7.04
C ASN A 78 -7.13 14.74 7.00
N VAL A 79 -6.60 14.99 5.80
CA VAL A 79 -5.50 15.94 5.57
C VAL A 79 -5.92 16.87 4.45
N LYS A 80 -5.93 18.18 4.71
CA LYS A 80 -6.20 19.17 3.66
C LYS A 80 -5.13 19.04 2.58
N GLY A 81 -5.54 19.00 1.31
CA GLY A 81 -4.59 18.78 0.21
C GLY A 81 -4.41 17.32 -0.18
N LEU A 82 -5.12 16.38 0.43
CA LEU A 82 -5.13 14.95 0.10
C LEU A 82 -6.56 14.46 -0.09
N LYS A 83 -6.82 13.71 -1.16
CA LYS A 83 -8.08 13.00 -1.38
C LYS A 83 -7.84 11.63 -1.99
N MET A 84 -8.51 10.63 -1.43
CA MET A 84 -8.49 9.24 -1.91
C MET A 84 -9.75 8.94 -2.72
N TYR A 85 -9.61 8.15 -3.79
CA TYR A 85 -10.69 7.63 -4.61
C TYR A 85 -10.61 6.11 -4.59
N ASN A 86 -11.53 5.46 -3.89
CA ASN A 86 -11.63 4.01 -3.82
C ASN A 86 -12.62 3.52 -4.87
N THR A 87 -12.12 2.86 -5.90
CA THR A 87 -12.86 2.57 -7.14
C THR A 87 -12.95 1.07 -7.36
N LYS A 88 -14.14 0.59 -7.74
CA LYS A 88 -14.38 -0.85 -7.91
C LYS A 88 -13.64 -1.37 -9.15
N TRP A 89 -12.86 -2.43 -8.97
CA TRP A 89 -12.18 -3.16 -10.03
C TRP A 89 -12.52 -4.65 -9.91
N ALA A 90 -13.35 -5.16 -10.83
CA ALA A 90 -13.90 -6.52 -10.74
C ALA A 90 -14.52 -6.83 -9.35
N ASP A 91 -13.93 -7.75 -8.60
CA ASP A 91 -14.32 -8.20 -7.27
C ASP A 91 -13.58 -7.47 -6.12
N MET A 92 -12.63 -6.60 -6.44
CA MET A 92 -11.84 -5.81 -5.49
C MET A 92 -12.05 -4.30 -5.68
N TYR A 93 -11.35 -3.48 -4.89
CA TYR A 93 -11.34 -2.02 -5.02
C TYR A 93 -9.91 -1.52 -5.03
N VAL A 94 -9.59 -0.58 -5.91
CA VAL A 94 -8.27 0.04 -6.05
C VAL A 94 -8.36 1.54 -5.73
N ASN A 95 -7.34 2.03 -5.04
CA ASN A 95 -7.21 3.42 -4.65
C ASN A 95 -6.40 4.20 -5.67
N ALA A 96 -6.87 5.42 -5.95
CA ALA A 96 -6.05 6.48 -6.52
C ALA A 96 -6.06 7.68 -5.57
N TYR A 97 -5.07 8.54 -5.67
CA TYR A 97 -4.93 9.71 -4.81
C TYR A 97 -4.76 10.98 -5.62
N LEU A 98 -5.36 12.07 -5.14
CA LEU A 98 -5.07 13.43 -5.59
C LEU A 98 -4.42 14.17 -4.43
N ILE A 99 -3.25 14.73 -4.67
CA ILE A 99 -2.55 15.61 -3.74
C ILE A 99 -2.36 16.97 -4.38
N TRP A 100 -2.59 18.04 -3.62
CA TRP A 100 -2.40 19.41 -4.11
C TRP A 100 -1.86 20.34 -3.05
N ASP A 101 -1.04 21.29 -3.50
CA ASP A 101 -0.68 22.47 -2.75
C ASP A 101 -1.86 23.45 -2.74
N SER A 102 -2.41 23.73 -1.57
CA SER A 102 -3.53 24.66 -1.43
C SER A 102 -3.15 26.13 -1.68
N SER A 103 -1.86 26.47 -1.66
CA SER A 103 -1.39 27.84 -1.89
C SER A 103 -1.27 28.20 -3.37
N GLU A 104 -0.81 27.24 -4.20
CA GLU A 104 -0.60 27.45 -5.64
C GLU A 104 -1.65 26.76 -6.52
N GLY A 105 -2.48 25.87 -5.95
CA GLY A 105 -3.46 25.08 -6.71
C GLY A 105 -2.82 24.01 -7.59
N ILE A 106 -1.51 23.75 -7.45
CA ILE A 106 -0.80 22.72 -8.21
C ILE A 106 -1.10 21.35 -7.61
N ALA A 107 -1.45 20.40 -8.47
CA ALA A 107 -1.86 19.06 -8.08
C ALA A 107 -1.13 17.96 -8.85
N ALA A 108 -1.02 16.79 -8.22
CA ALA A 108 -0.60 15.54 -8.86
C ALA A 108 -1.54 14.40 -8.47
N ALA A 109 -1.79 13.52 -9.43
CA ALA A 109 -2.47 12.26 -9.22
C ALA A 109 -1.44 11.16 -8.93
N PHE A 110 -1.78 10.23 -8.04
CA PHE A 110 -1.01 9.02 -7.81
C PHE A 110 -1.88 7.81 -8.08
N ASP A 111 -1.42 6.98 -9.01
CA ASP A 111 -2.23 5.97 -9.70
C ASP A 111 -3.52 6.57 -10.32
N THR A 112 -4.26 5.76 -11.05
CA THR A 112 -5.47 6.20 -11.76
C THR A 112 -6.72 5.49 -11.26
N GLY A 113 -6.53 4.33 -10.62
CA GLY A 113 -7.59 3.45 -10.20
C GLY A 113 -8.43 2.96 -11.38
N ALA A 114 -9.58 2.38 -11.07
CA ALA A 114 -10.51 1.85 -12.07
C ALA A 114 -11.34 2.94 -12.75
N ASN A 115 -11.53 4.10 -12.11
CA ASN A 115 -12.33 5.20 -12.62
C ASN A 115 -11.87 6.55 -12.04
N SER A 116 -11.40 7.45 -12.91
CA SER A 116 -10.86 8.76 -12.55
C SER A 116 -11.86 9.92 -12.66
N GLU A 117 -13.15 9.65 -12.92
CA GLU A 117 -14.18 10.69 -13.12
C GLU A 117 -14.31 11.65 -11.92
N GLN A 118 -14.42 11.11 -10.71
CA GLN A 118 -14.50 11.93 -9.49
C GLN A 118 -13.20 12.69 -9.19
N LEU A 119 -12.05 12.15 -9.61
CA LEU A 119 -10.77 12.83 -9.50
C LEU A 119 -10.74 14.03 -10.43
N ILE A 120 -11.11 13.84 -11.69
CA ILE A 120 -11.23 14.91 -12.69
C ILE A 120 -12.22 15.99 -12.23
N GLU A 121 -13.38 15.58 -11.69
CA GLU A 121 -14.36 16.50 -11.13
C GLU A 121 -13.78 17.32 -9.98
N THR A 122 -13.06 16.69 -9.06
CA THR A 122 -12.40 17.40 -7.95
C THR A 122 -11.39 18.43 -8.45
N VAL A 123 -10.58 18.08 -9.44
CA VAL A 123 -9.62 19.01 -10.07
C VAL A 123 -10.35 20.23 -10.64
N ARG A 124 -11.44 20.03 -11.39
CA ARG A 124 -12.21 21.11 -12.02
C ARG A 124 -12.96 21.98 -11.01
N LEU A 125 -13.63 21.38 -10.02
CA LEU A 125 -14.43 22.10 -9.03
C LEU A 125 -13.58 22.96 -8.10
N ASN A 126 -12.32 22.59 -7.87
CA ASN A 126 -11.40 23.31 -7.00
C ASN A 126 -10.41 24.19 -7.78
N ASP A 127 -10.60 24.35 -9.09
CA ASP A 127 -9.73 25.13 -9.99
C ASP A 127 -8.24 24.75 -9.86
N LEU A 128 -7.97 23.45 -9.76
CA LEU A 128 -6.61 22.92 -9.59
C LEU A 128 -5.93 22.73 -10.94
N THR A 129 -4.62 22.95 -10.97
CA THR A 129 -3.76 22.61 -12.10
C THR A 129 -3.16 21.22 -11.89
N LEU A 130 -3.74 20.20 -12.53
CA LEU A 130 -3.21 18.84 -12.50
C LEU A 130 -2.03 18.71 -13.48
N GLU A 131 -0.80 18.74 -12.96
CA GLU A 131 0.41 18.75 -13.79
C GLU A 131 0.95 17.36 -14.15
N SER A 132 0.67 16.38 -13.29
CA SER A 132 1.34 15.08 -13.37
C SER A 132 0.55 13.92 -12.77
N ILE A 133 0.84 12.73 -13.29
CA ILE A 133 0.42 11.42 -12.76
C ILE A 133 1.69 10.67 -12.37
N TYR A 134 1.77 10.20 -11.14
CA TYR A 134 2.84 9.35 -10.63
C TYR A 134 2.29 7.95 -10.37
N LEU A 135 2.79 6.96 -11.10
CA LEU A 135 2.35 5.57 -10.93
C LEU A 135 3.22 4.89 -9.87
N THR A 136 2.60 4.21 -8.91
CA THR A 136 3.31 3.39 -7.91
C THR A 136 3.91 2.17 -8.57
N HIS A 137 3.16 1.52 -9.47
CA HIS A 137 3.58 0.40 -10.31
C HIS A 137 2.60 0.21 -11.48
N THR A 138 2.78 -0.84 -12.29
CA THR A 138 2.07 -1.01 -13.56
C THR A 138 1.08 -2.18 -13.59
N HIS A 139 0.56 -2.61 -12.44
CA HIS A 139 -0.57 -3.54 -12.45
C HIS A 139 -1.81 -2.86 -13.03
N THR A 140 -2.65 -3.65 -13.69
CA THR A 140 -3.67 -3.15 -14.62
C THR A 140 -4.70 -2.27 -13.94
N ASP A 141 -5.05 -2.59 -12.70
CA ASP A 141 -6.01 -1.89 -11.86
C ASP A 141 -5.50 -0.51 -11.39
N HIS A 142 -4.19 -0.35 -11.19
CA HIS A 142 -3.57 0.94 -10.83
C HIS A 142 -3.47 1.92 -12.00
N ILE A 143 -3.45 1.41 -13.23
CA ILE A 143 -3.28 2.21 -14.45
C ILE A 143 -4.52 2.22 -15.34
N ALA A 144 -5.62 1.60 -14.90
CA ALA A 144 -6.76 1.26 -15.76
C ALA A 144 -7.35 2.46 -16.49
N ASP A 145 -7.46 3.61 -15.82
CA ASP A 145 -8.08 4.80 -16.40
C ASP A 145 -7.07 5.89 -16.80
N LEU A 146 -5.81 5.49 -17.04
CA LEU A 146 -4.73 6.40 -17.45
C LEU A 146 -5.06 7.18 -18.73
N ALA A 147 -5.64 6.50 -19.73
CA ALA A 147 -6.03 7.12 -20.99
C ALA A 147 -7.06 8.25 -20.80
N ARG A 148 -7.99 8.10 -19.85
CA ARG A 148 -9.00 9.13 -19.55
C ARG A 148 -8.35 10.37 -18.94
N LEU A 149 -7.44 10.20 -17.99
CA LEU A 149 -6.72 11.33 -17.39
C LEU A 149 -5.89 12.09 -18.44
N GLN A 150 -5.15 11.37 -19.28
CA GLN A 150 -4.37 11.98 -20.36
C GLN A 150 -5.26 12.73 -21.37
N SER A 151 -6.42 12.16 -21.71
CA SER A 151 -7.38 12.82 -22.62
C SER A 151 -8.05 14.04 -21.98
N SER A 152 -8.26 14.01 -20.66
CA SER A 152 -8.88 15.11 -19.91
C SER A 152 -7.91 16.27 -19.66
N PHE A 153 -6.61 15.99 -19.62
CA PHE A 153 -5.53 16.95 -19.37
C PHE A 153 -4.38 16.73 -20.38
N PRO A 154 -4.49 17.26 -21.61
CA PRO A 154 -3.58 16.90 -22.71
C PRO A 154 -2.09 17.21 -22.49
N SER A 155 -1.75 18.10 -21.54
CA SER A 155 -0.37 18.45 -21.20
C SER A 155 0.17 17.70 -19.96
N ILE A 156 -0.60 16.77 -19.40
CA ILE A 156 -0.24 16.06 -18.18
C ILE A 156 0.96 15.14 -18.41
N ARG A 157 1.88 15.15 -17.46
CA ARG A 157 3.09 14.31 -17.50
C ARG A 157 2.86 13.03 -16.71
N VAL A 158 3.15 11.88 -17.31
CA VAL A 158 3.08 10.59 -16.62
C VAL A 158 4.48 10.17 -16.20
N TYR A 159 4.65 9.73 -14.95
CA TYR A 159 5.90 9.24 -14.39
C TYR A 159 5.71 7.80 -13.92
N VAL A 160 6.68 6.96 -14.23
CA VAL A 160 6.68 5.53 -13.86
C VAL A 160 8.10 5.06 -13.58
N SER A 161 8.22 3.99 -12.81
CA SER A 161 9.51 3.36 -12.56
C SER A 161 10.18 2.89 -13.85
N LYS A 162 11.48 3.19 -14.00
CA LYS A 162 12.32 2.69 -15.10
C LYS A 162 12.41 1.16 -15.17
N LYS A 163 11.99 0.46 -14.11
CA LYS A 163 11.97 -1.02 -14.03
C LYS A 163 10.68 -1.63 -14.60
N GLU A 164 9.63 -0.82 -14.76
CA GLU A 164 8.33 -1.20 -15.33
C GLU A 164 7.87 -0.09 -16.29
N PRO A 165 8.58 0.12 -17.42
CA PRO A 165 8.31 1.25 -18.29
C PRO A 165 6.95 1.13 -18.99
N ILE A 166 6.26 2.26 -19.12
CA ILE A 166 5.07 2.43 -19.95
C ILE A 166 5.42 3.39 -21.09
N GLU A 167 4.95 3.10 -22.30
CA GLU A 167 5.18 3.96 -23.46
C GLU A 167 4.63 5.38 -23.23
N GLY A 168 5.41 6.40 -23.60
CA GLY A 168 5.05 7.81 -23.41
C GLY A 168 5.22 8.35 -21.98
N ALA A 169 5.50 7.50 -20.99
CA ALA A 169 5.77 7.93 -19.63
C ALA A 169 7.25 8.30 -19.42
N LYS A 170 7.51 9.26 -18.53
CA LYS A 170 8.85 9.60 -18.05
C LYS A 170 9.32 8.57 -17.03
N LEU A 171 10.55 8.08 -17.21
CA LEU A 171 11.11 7.05 -16.36
C LEU A 171 11.84 7.65 -15.17
N ILE A 172 11.46 7.24 -13.95
CA ILE A 172 12.09 7.64 -12.69
C ILE A 172 12.60 6.41 -11.93
N GLY A 173 13.29 6.62 -10.81
CA GLY A 173 13.85 5.54 -9.99
C GLY A 173 13.83 5.87 -8.51
N ASN A 174 14.66 5.16 -7.74
CA ASN A 174 14.89 5.48 -6.34
C ASN A 174 15.46 6.89 -6.18
N GLU A 175 15.08 7.59 -5.11
CA GLU A 175 15.57 8.91 -4.70
C GLU A 175 15.36 10.02 -5.75
N HIS A 176 14.34 9.89 -6.62
CA HIS A 176 13.96 10.98 -7.50
C HIS A 176 13.20 12.05 -6.71
N ASN A 177 13.73 13.27 -6.71
CA ASN A 177 13.12 14.41 -6.02
C ASN A 177 12.38 15.31 -7.02
N PHE A 178 11.20 15.79 -6.63
CA PHE A 178 10.38 16.74 -7.38
C PHE A 178 9.44 17.49 -6.43
N SER A 179 8.65 18.40 -6.99
CA SER A 179 7.71 19.22 -6.22
C SER A 179 6.31 19.20 -6.82
N ILE A 180 5.31 19.41 -5.96
CA ILE A 180 3.92 19.70 -6.33
C ILE A 180 3.60 21.05 -5.68
N GLY A 181 3.75 22.14 -6.43
CA GLY A 181 3.82 23.48 -5.85
C GLY A 181 4.92 23.56 -4.78
N ASN A 182 4.57 23.97 -3.57
CA ASN A 182 5.47 24.01 -2.41
C ASN A 182 5.66 22.67 -1.68
N LEU A 183 4.97 21.60 -2.09
CA LEU A 183 5.15 20.27 -1.50
C LEU A 183 6.41 19.61 -2.07
N SER A 184 7.26 19.08 -1.20
CA SER A 184 8.45 18.33 -1.62
C SER A 184 8.14 16.84 -1.68
N VAL A 185 8.55 16.16 -2.75
CA VAL A 185 8.33 14.73 -2.94
C VAL A 185 9.63 14.00 -3.26
N GLN A 186 9.83 12.84 -2.64
CA GLN A 186 10.90 11.91 -2.96
C GLN A 186 10.33 10.51 -3.22
N SER A 187 10.79 9.85 -4.29
CA SER A 187 10.46 8.45 -4.54
C SER A 187 11.44 7.49 -3.88
N HIS A 188 10.97 6.33 -3.45
CA HIS A 188 11.78 5.21 -2.95
C HIS A 188 11.38 3.91 -3.62
N LEU A 189 12.36 3.08 -3.98
CA LEU A 189 12.11 1.78 -4.61
C LEU A 189 11.71 0.74 -3.56
N THR A 190 10.40 0.60 -3.35
CA THR A 190 9.75 -0.42 -2.51
C THR A 190 9.31 -1.60 -3.38
N TRP A 191 10.30 -2.28 -3.96
CA TRP A 191 10.08 -3.39 -4.89
C TRP A 191 9.93 -4.74 -4.17
N GLY A 192 9.32 -5.69 -4.85
CA GLY A 192 9.15 -7.07 -4.38
C GLY A 192 7.73 -7.58 -4.60
N HIS A 193 6.73 -6.71 -4.47
CA HIS A 193 5.40 -6.96 -5.04
C HIS A 193 5.45 -6.89 -6.56
N SER A 194 5.88 -5.73 -7.08
CA SER A 194 6.24 -5.54 -8.48
C SER A 194 7.75 -5.34 -8.63
N LYS A 195 8.28 -5.40 -9.86
CA LYS A 195 9.70 -5.14 -10.15
C LYS A 195 10.04 -3.66 -9.95
N GLY A 196 9.06 -2.78 -10.16
CA GLY A 196 9.22 -1.34 -10.24
C GLY A 196 8.59 -0.54 -9.13
N GLY A 197 7.94 -1.17 -8.15
CA GLY A 197 7.18 -0.50 -7.08
C GLY A 197 7.89 0.71 -6.46
N LEU A 198 7.22 1.85 -6.50
CA LEU A 198 7.67 3.11 -5.92
C LEU A 198 6.74 3.56 -4.79
N THR A 199 7.33 3.93 -3.67
CA THR A 199 6.69 4.74 -2.64
C THR A 199 7.05 6.21 -2.87
N TYR A 200 6.08 7.12 -2.74
CA TYR A 200 6.29 8.57 -2.82
C TYR A 200 6.07 9.21 -1.45
N VAL A 201 7.14 9.73 -0.86
CA VAL A 201 7.10 10.44 0.43
C VAL A 201 6.98 11.94 0.17
N ILE A 202 5.94 12.54 0.75
CA ILE A 202 5.50 13.91 0.46
C ILE A 202 5.48 14.70 1.77
N ASN A 203 6.16 15.84 1.78
CA ASN A 203 6.22 16.76 2.91
C ASN A 203 5.68 18.14 2.52
N GLY A 204 5.22 18.91 3.51
CA GLY A 204 4.66 20.26 3.34
C GLY A 204 3.15 20.36 3.59
N LEU A 205 2.46 19.22 3.75
CA LEU A 205 1.09 19.16 4.28
C LEU A 205 1.10 19.13 5.82
N GLU A 206 -0.08 19.12 6.44
CA GLU A 206 -0.25 19.03 7.91
C GLU A 206 0.50 17.85 8.54
N ARG A 207 0.59 16.74 7.78
CA ARG A 207 1.34 15.54 8.14
C ARG A 207 2.09 15.04 6.90
N PRO A 208 3.26 14.40 7.05
CA PRO A 208 3.89 13.69 5.96
C PRO A 208 2.96 12.62 5.41
N ILE A 209 2.97 12.43 4.09
CA ILE A 209 2.18 11.41 3.38
C ILE A 209 3.14 10.46 2.67
N ALA A 210 2.84 9.17 2.68
CA ALA A 210 3.51 8.17 1.87
C ALA A 210 2.47 7.45 0.99
N ILE A 211 2.53 7.68 -0.32
CA ILE A 211 1.78 6.88 -1.30
C ILE A 211 2.58 5.61 -1.56
N VAL A 212 2.08 4.46 -1.12
CA VAL A 212 2.85 3.21 -1.07
C VAL A 212 2.41 2.17 -2.11
N GLY A 213 1.28 2.40 -2.79
CA GLY A 213 0.69 1.40 -3.71
C GLY A 213 0.57 0.05 -3.01
N ASP A 214 1.02 -1.00 -3.69
CA ASP A 214 0.97 -2.37 -3.17
C ASP A 214 2.22 -2.78 -2.39
N ALA A 215 3.00 -1.82 -1.90
CA ALA A 215 4.07 -2.14 -0.96
C ALA A 215 3.47 -2.53 0.40
N LEU A 216 2.48 -1.78 0.90
CA LEU A 216 1.91 -1.94 2.24
C LEU A 216 0.39 -1.71 2.22
N PHE A 217 -0.35 -2.47 3.03
CA PHE A 217 -1.79 -2.29 3.26
C PHE A 217 -2.06 -2.16 4.76
N ALA A 218 -3.22 -1.63 5.15
CA ALA A 218 -3.57 -1.50 6.55
C ALA A 218 -3.53 -2.88 7.26
N GLY A 219 -2.56 -3.08 8.16
CA GLY A 219 -2.36 -4.34 8.88
C GLY A 219 -1.81 -5.51 8.04
N SER A 220 -1.25 -5.24 6.86
CA SER A 220 -0.67 -6.28 6.00
C SER A 220 0.37 -5.70 5.01
N MET A 221 0.83 -6.48 4.04
CA MET A 221 1.67 -6.03 2.93
C MET A 221 1.16 -6.60 1.59
N GLY A 222 1.54 -5.99 0.48
CA GLY A 222 1.32 -6.59 -0.83
C GLY A 222 2.07 -7.91 -0.97
N GLY A 223 1.50 -8.83 -1.74
CA GLY A 223 2.13 -10.13 -1.97
C GLY A 223 3.48 -9.96 -2.67
N GLY A 224 4.56 -10.48 -2.09
CA GLY A 224 5.92 -10.38 -2.64
C GLY A 224 6.20 -11.33 -3.82
N MET A 225 5.37 -11.28 -4.86
CA MET A 225 5.40 -12.23 -5.98
C MET A 225 6.68 -12.15 -6.82
N VAL A 226 7.32 -10.97 -6.87
CA VAL A 226 8.63 -10.79 -7.52
C VAL A 226 9.78 -11.17 -6.57
N SER A 227 9.75 -10.65 -5.34
CA SER A 227 10.70 -11.01 -4.28
C SER A 227 10.11 -10.69 -2.90
N TYR A 228 9.73 -11.72 -2.17
CA TYR A 228 9.18 -11.59 -0.82
C TYR A 228 10.18 -10.98 0.17
N MET A 229 11.45 -11.40 0.09
CA MET A 229 12.49 -10.87 0.98
C MET A 229 12.79 -9.40 0.72
N ASP A 230 12.76 -8.96 -0.55
CA ASP A 230 13.00 -7.56 -0.88
C ASP A 230 11.79 -6.68 -0.58
N ALA A 231 10.55 -7.17 -0.73
CA ALA A 231 9.35 -6.46 -0.28
C ALA A 231 9.44 -6.17 1.23
N LEU A 232 9.74 -7.20 2.03
CA LEU A 232 9.97 -7.08 3.46
C LEU A 232 11.13 -6.12 3.80
N LYS A 233 12.25 -6.21 3.09
CA LYS A 233 13.44 -5.38 3.34
C LYS A 233 13.21 -3.91 2.99
N THR A 234 12.61 -3.63 1.84
CA THR A 234 12.45 -2.27 1.34
C THR A 234 11.34 -1.52 2.07
N ASN A 235 10.26 -2.21 2.46
CA ASN A 235 9.24 -1.63 3.35
C ASN A 235 9.84 -1.23 4.70
N ARG A 236 10.69 -2.07 5.30
CA ARG A 236 11.43 -1.71 6.52
C ARG A 236 12.26 -0.45 6.32
N GLN A 237 13.04 -0.42 5.24
CA GLN A 237 14.02 0.64 4.98
C GLN A 237 13.37 1.99 4.67
N TYR A 238 12.28 2.01 3.89
CA TYR A 238 11.74 3.25 3.31
C TYR A 238 10.36 3.65 3.86
N ILE A 239 9.61 2.72 4.47
CA ILE A 239 8.27 2.99 5.01
C ILE A 239 8.33 3.02 6.54
N PHE A 240 8.80 1.95 7.19
CA PHE A 240 8.80 1.85 8.66
C PHE A 240 9.81 2.75 9.38
N THR A 241 10.74 3.37 8.65
CA THR A 241 11.67 4.40 9.15
C THR A 241 11.07 5.81 9.15
N LEU A 242 9.89 6.00 8.54
CA LEU A 242 9.20 7.28 8.54
C LEU A 242 8.64 7.62 9.94
N PRO A 243 8.38 8.91 10.24
CA PRO A 243 7.75 9.32 11.49
C PRO A 243 6.40 8.63 11.72
N ASP A 244 6.06 8.30 12.95
CA ASP A 244 4.83 7.54 13.29
C ASP A 244 3.54 8.22 12.82
N HIS A 245 3.53 9.56 12.79
CA HIS A 245 2.39 10.34 12.32
C HIS A 245 2.33 10.46 10.79
N THR A 246 3.23 9.83 10.04
CA THR A 246 3.14 9.78 8.57
C THR A 246 1.89 9.00 8.16
N VAL A 247 1.08 9.57 7.28
CA VAL A 247 -0.09 8.90 6.71
C VAL A 247 0.36 7.94 5.62
N ILE A 248 -0.20 6.74 5.62
CA ILE A 248 0.02 5.71 4.62
C ILE A 248 -1.18 5.65 3.68
N CYS A 249 -0.91 5.77 2.39
CA CYS A 249 -1.89 5.75 1.31
C CYS A 249 -1.66 4.50 0.43
N PRO A 250 -2.34 3.38 0.75
CA PRO A 250 -2.13 2.10 0.09
C PRO A 250 -2.86 1.99 -1.27
N GLY A 251 -2.43 1.03 -2.09
CA GLY A 251 -3.12 0.66 -3.33
C GLY A 251 -4.53 0.13 -3.10
N HIS A 252 -4.74 -0.55 -1.98
CA HIS A 252 -6.01 -1.15 -1.60
C HIS A 252 -6.31 -0.95 -0.12
N GLY A 253 -7.59 -1.02 0.24
CA GLY A 253 -8.04 -0.83 1.63
C GLY A 253 -7.97 0.63 2.13
N PRO A 254 -8.16 0.86 3.44
CA PRO A 254 -8.16 2.19 4.02
C PRO A 254 -6.74 2.75 4.20
N MET A 255 -6.63 4.08 4.27
CA MET A 255 -5.42 4.74 4.77
C MET A 255 -5.19 4.42 6.24
N SER A 256 -3.92 4.45 6.66
CA SER A 256 -3.50 4.31 8.06
C SER A 256 -2.35 5.27 8.37
N SER A 257 -1.63 5.05 9.47
CA SER A 257 -0.39 5.74 9.79
C SER A 257 0.72 4.77 10.17
N ILE A 258 1.97 5.22 10.07
CA ILE A 258 3.13 4.38 10.45
C ILE A 258 3.04 3.90 11.90
N GLY A 259 2.57 4.73 12.83
CA GLY A 259 2.37 4.33 14.22
C GLY A 259 1.34 3.20 14.35
N GLU A 260 0.26 3.27 13.59
CA GLU A 260 -0.75 2.20 13.55
C GLU A 260 -0.20 0.92 12.92
N GLU A 261 0.59 1.01 11.86
CA GLU A 261 1.20 -0.16 11.22
C GLU A 261 2.26 -0.82 12.12
N LYS A 262 3.12 -0.02 12.77
CA LYS A 262 4.06 -0.52 13.77
C LYS A 262 3.33 -1.29 14.87
N LYS A 263 2.18 -0.80 15.32
CA LYS A 263 1.35 -1.46 16.35
C LYS A 263 0.59 -2.69 15.85
N ASN A 264 0.00 -2.66 14.65
CA ASN A 264 -0.99 -3.67 14.24
C ASN A 264 -0.59 -4.55 13.05
N ASN A 265 0.48 -4.24 12.32
CA ASN A 265 0.91 -5.02 11.16
C ASN A 265 1.76 -6.25 11.58
N PRO A 266 1.34 -7.48 11.25
CA PRO A 266 2.03 -8.68 11.72
C PRO A 266 3.36 -8.97 11.02
N PHE A 267 3.64 -8.41 9.83
CA PHE A 267 4.87 -8.68 9.07
C PHE A 267 6.16 -8.03 9.64
N TYR A 268 5.99 -7.17 10.65
CA TYR A 268 7.05 -6.32 11.19
C TYR A 268 7.14 -6.43 12.73
N PRO A 269 7.35 -7.65 13.27
CA PRO A 269 7.37 -7.89 14.72
C PRO A 269 8.44 -7.08 15.46
N GLU A 270 9.54 -6.74 14.80
CA GLU A 270 10.63 -5.95 15.40
C GLU A 270 10.26 -4.50 15.72
N PHE A 271 9.09 -4.00 15.26
CA PHE A 271 8.62 -2.64 15.54
C PHE A 271 7.53 -2.57 16.63
N LYS A 272 7.18 -3.69 17.27
CA LYS A 272 6.12 -3.75 18.30
C LYS A 272 6.56 -3.23 19.68
N ASN A 273 7.86 -3.13 19.92
CA ASN A 273 8.45 -2.95 21.26
C ASN A 273 9.19 -1.60 21.46
N ASN A 274 8.75 -0.52 20.80
CA ASN A 274 9.31 0.82 21.02
C ASN A 274 8.38 1.70 21.86
#